data_AF-A0A847GL79-F1
#
_entry.id   AF-A0A847GL79-F1
#
_cell.length_a   1.000
_cell.length_b   1.000
_cell.length_c   1.000
_cell.angle_alpha   90.00
_cell.angle_beta   90.00
_cell.angle_gamma   90.00
#
_symmetry.space_group_name_H-M   'P 1'
#
loop_
_entity.id
_entity.type
_entity.pdbx_description
1 polymer ?
#
loop_
_entity_poly.entity_id
_entity_poly.type
_entity_poly.pdbx_seq_one_letter_code
_entity_poly.pdbx_strand_id
1 'polypeptide(L)'
;MLRKGLVAGSVLALLLGLFLGRDVFSYVKTSFGWVKTSVKDSVPVEFELERARKMIQDLGPEISQHKRQIAREELDLQKLTAQVTDEQAKLTKNWSEIQTLKTDLSRGDSNYVYAGRTYTVQQVETDLTSRFDRYQTKDATVQKLHKILDARQRGLNAAQEKLKAMIAAKRQLEVEVENLEARLKMVEVAKAANEFVIDDSQLSRTRQLLSDIESRIEVDAQMVNADELVLDEIPLETPAANVKILERIAEYEKVQDQETKDSQFVGVEK
;
A
#
# COMPACT_ATOMS: atom_id res chain seq x y z
N MET A 1 -12.64 -14.36 47.89
CA MET A 1 -11.71 -13.22 48.14
C MET A 1 -11.11 -12.59 46.87
N LEU A 2 -11.57 -12.95 45.66
CA LEU A 2 -10.97 -12.49 44.38
C LEU A 2 -11.53 -11.18 43.80
N ARG A 3 -12.52 -10.53 44.44
CA ARG A 3 -13.12 -9.27 43.93
C ARG A 3 -12.48 -7.99 44.47
N LYS A 4 -11.59 -8.08 45.48
CA LYS A 4 -10.88 -6.91 46.05
C LYS A 4 -9.46 -6.71 45.50
N GLY A 5 -8.88 -7.70 44.81
CA GLY A 5 -7.54 -7.61 44.23
C GLY A 5 -7.48 -6.83 42.90
N LEU A 6 -8.58 -6.78 42.15
CA LEU A 6 -8.62 -6.15 40.83
C LEU A 6 -8.64 -4.61 40.90
N VAL A 7 -9.18 -4.07 41.99
CA VAL A 7 -9.21 -2.61 42.26
C VAL A 7 -7.88 -2.13 42.86
N ALA A 8 -7.18 -2.97 43.62
CA ALA A 8 -5.85 -2.64 44.14
C ALA A 8 -4.78 -2.66 43.03
N GLY A 9 -4.88 -3.57 42.05
CA GLY A 9 -3.96 -3.65 40.92
C GLY A 9 -4.08 -2.48 39.93
N SER A 10 -5.29 -1.98 39.68
CA SER A 10 -5.50 -0.87 38.74
C SER A 10 -5.04 0.49 39.30
N VAL A 11 -5.18 0.71 40.61
CA VAL A 11 -4.70 1.94 41.26
C VAL A 11 -3.18 1.96 41.36
N LEU A 12 -2.53 0.81 41.59
CA LEU A 12 -1.06 0.73 41.59
C LEU A 12 -0.47 0.93 40.18
N ALA A 13 -1.12 0.41 39.14
CA ALA A 13 -0.70 0.60 37.75
C ALA A 13 -0.89 2.06 37.27
N LEU A 14 -1.94 2.74 37.73
CA LEU A 14 -2.15 4.16 37.45
C LEU A 14 -1.17 5.07 38.22
N LEU A 15 -0.79 4.70 39.45
CA LEU A 15 0.22 5.44 40.22
C LEU A 15 1.65 5.21 39.69
N LEU A 16 1.97 4.00 39.20
CA LEU A 16 3.23 3.72 38.49
C LEU A 16 3.30 4.43 37.14
N GLY A 17 2.18 4.58 36.44
CA GLY A 17 2.10 5.34 35.18
C GLY A 17 2.21 6.86 35.35
N LEU A 18 1.97 7.40 36.54
CA LEU A 18 2.00 8.85 36.79
C LEU A 18 3.39 9.36 37.21
N PHE A 19 4.26 8.49 37.76
CA PHE A 19 5.61 8.86 38.23
C PHE A 19 6.72 8.56 37.20
N LEU A 20 6.43 7.78 36.16
CA LEU A 20 7.35 7.54 35.04
C LEU A 20 7.03 8.49 33.87
N GLY A 21 7.44 9.74 34.07
CA GLY A 21 8.00 10.62 33.04
C GLY A 21 7.25 10.75 31.72
N ARG A 22 6.62 11.91 31.52
CA ARG A 22 6.17 12.44 30.22
C ARG A 22 7.30 12.68 29.18
N ASP A 23 8.53 12.26 29.45
CA ASP A 23 9.69 12.49 28.57
C ASP A 23 10.25 11.24 27.86
N VAL A 24 9.70 10.04 28.08
CA VAL A 24 10.23 8.81 27.42
C VAL A 24 9.65 8.61 26.00
N PHE A 25 8.64 9.38 25.61
CA PHE A 25 8.02 9.26 24.28
C PHE A 25 8.85 9.84 23.13
N SER A 26 9.92 10.60 23.42
CA SER A 26 10.71 11.26 22.37
C SER A 26 11.91 10.46 21.85
N TYR A 27 12.31 9.36 22.50
CA TYR A 27 13.46 8.55 22.03
C TYR A 27 13.07 7.31 21.23
N VAL A 28 11.85 6.77 21.40
CA VAL A 28 11.40 5.59 20.65
C VAL A 28 10.89 5.94 19.25
N LYS A 29 10.49 7.20 19.02
CA LYS A 29 9.95 7.65 17.73
C LYS A 29 11.03 7.85 16.65
N THR A 30 12.30 7.94 17.02
CA THR A 30 13.40 8.18 16.06
C THR A 30 14.06 6.88 15.58
N SER A 31 13.89 5.75 16.27
CA SER A 31 14.55 4.48 15.89
C SER A 31 13.77 3.62 14.90
N PHE A 32 12.45 3.83 14.74
CA PHE A 32 11.63 3.05 13.79
C PHE A 32 11.61 3.60 12.35
N GLY A 33 12.15 4.80 12.12
CA GLY A 33 12.25 5.40 10.78
C GLY A 33 13.43 4.90 9.95
N TRP A 34 14.49 4.39 10.58
CA TRP A 34 15.75 4.06 9.89
C TRP A 34 15.81 2.62 9.36
N VAL A 35 15.07 1.66 9.94
CA VAL A 35 15.18 0.25 9.54
C VAL A 35 14.37 -0.08 8.28
N LYS A 36 13.29 0.66 7.99
CA LYS A 36 12.43 0.35 6.82
C LYS A 36 13.03 0.85 5.50
N THR A 37 13.90 1.86 5.53
CA THR A 37 14.45 2.50 4.33
C THR A 37 15.61 1.67 3.74
N SER A 38 16.49 1.09 4.58
CA SER A 38 17.65 0.31 4.10
C SER A 38 17.32 -1.01 3.41
N VAL A 39 16.14 -1.59 3.63
CA VAL A 39 15.78 -2.87 2.99
C VAL A 39 15.28 -2.67 1.55
N LYS A 40 14.76 -1.49 1.22
CA LYS A 40 14.26 -1.21 -0.14
C LYS A 40 15.41 -1.12 -1.16
N ASP A 41 16.57 -0.64 -0.73
CA ASP A 41 17.80 -0.57 -1.54
C ASP A 41 18.49 -1.93 -1.71
N SER A 42 18.03 -2.97 -1.01
CA SER A 42 18.63 -4.32 -1.03
C SER A 42 17.96 -5.28 -2.02
N VAL A 43 16.89 -4.86 -2.72
CA VAL A 43 16.18 -5.71 -3.67
C VAL A 43 16.78 -5.53 -5.08
N PRO A 44 17.22 -6.61 -5.76
CA PRO A 44 17.71 -6.52 -7.13
C PRO A 44 16.65 -5.94 -8.08
N VAL A 45 17.08 -5.06 -8.99
CA VAL A 45 16.19 -4.35 -9.93
C VAL A 45 15.44 -5.33 -10.84
N GLU A 46 16.07 -6.46 -11.16
CA GLU A 46 15.50 -7.57 -11.94
C GLU A 46 14.23 -8.12 -11.27
N PHE A 47 14.24 -8.24 -9.94
CA PHE A 47 13.08 -8.70 -9.18
C PHE A 47 11.95 -7.67 -9.20
N GLU A 48 12.27 -6.38 -9.12
CA GLU A 48 11.26 -5.32 -9.22
C GLU A 48 10.62 -5.26 -10.62
N LEU A 49 11.39 -5.51 -11.69
CA LEU A 49 10.89 -5.58 -13.06
C LEU A 49 9.98 -6.80 -13.27
N GLU A 50 10.35 -7.97 -12.75
CA GLU A 50 9.50 -9.17 -12.84
C GLU A 50 8.22 -9.00 -12.02
N ARG A 51 8.31 -8.36 -10.84
CA ARG A 51 7.15 -7.97 -10.05
C ARG A 51 6.26 -6.99 -10.83
N ALA A 52 6.84 -5.99 -11.50
CA ALA A 52 6.08 -5.05 -12.34
C ALA A 52 5.35 -5.77 -13.48
N ARG A 53 6.02 -6.69 -14.18
CA ARG A 53 5.42 -7.55 -15.21
C ARG A 53 4.25 -8.35 -14.65
N LYS A 54 4.42 -8.99 -13.49
CA LYS A 54 3.36 -9.73 -12.80
C LYS A 54 2.14 -8.85 -12.52
N MET A 55 2.36 -7.66 -11.95
CA MET A 55 1.28 -6.70 -11.65
C MET A 55 0.55 -6.26 -12.93
N ILE A 56 1.27 -6.02 -14.03
CA ILE A 56 0.67 -5.68 -15.33
C ILE A 56 -0.14 -6.85 -15.90
N GLN A 57 0.34 -8.09 -15.79
CA GLN A 57 -0.41 -9.28 -16.21
C GLN A 57 -1.70 -9.44 -15.41
N ASP A 58 -1.65 -9.15 -14.11
CA ASP A 58 -2.80 -9.23 -13.20
C ASP A 58 -3.89 -8.17 -13.51
N LEU A 59 -3.58 -7.11 -14.27
CA LEU A 59 -4.59 -6.19 -14.83
C LEU A 59 -5.48 -6.84 -15.90
N GLY A 60 -5.03 -7.92 -16.56
CA GLY A 60 -5.78 -8.59 -17.62
C GLY A 60 -7.16 -9.13 -17.18
N PRO A 61 -7.22 -9.91 -16.08
CA PRO A 61 -8.47 -10.33 -15.47
C PRO A 61 -9.40 -9.18 -15.05
N GLU A 62 -8.85 -8.08 -14.50
CA GLU A 62 -9.62 -6.90 -14.10
C GLU A 62 -10.27 -6.21 -15.31
N ILE A 63 -9.50 -5.98 -16.38
CA ILE A 63 -10.00 -5.47 -17.66
C ILE A 63 -11.11 -6.37 -18.21
N SER A 64 -10.93 -7.69 -18.12
CA SER A 64 -11.92 -8.66 -18.59
C SER A 64 -13.22 -8.62 -17.78
N GLN A 65 -13.12 -8.39 -16.47
CA GLN A 65 -14.29 -8.18 -15.60
C GLN A 65 -15.03 -6.90 -15.98
N HIS A 66 -14.32 -5.79 -16.16
CA HIS A 66 -14.92 -4.52 -16.58
C HIS A 66 -15.56 -4.61 -17.96
N LYS A 67 -14.93 -5.32 -18.92
CA LYS A 67 -15.52 -5.59 -20.23
C LYS A 67 -16.85 -6.35 -20.13
N ARG A 68 -16.92 -7.39 -19.27
CA ARG A 68 -18.17 -8.12 -19.03
C ARG A 68 -19.25 -7.24 -18.41
N GLN A 69 -18.89 -6.35 -17.50
CA GLN A 69 -19.84 -5.43 -16.88
C GLN A 69 -20.40 -4.43 -17.90
N ILE A 70 -19.53 -3.86 -18.73
CA ILE A 70 -19.93 -2.95 -19.83
C ILE A 70 -20.86 -3.68 -20.81
N ALA A 71 -20.54 -4.90 -21.21
CA ALA A 71 -21.38 -5.68 -22.12
C ALA A 71 -22.77 -6.00 -21.52
N ARG A 72 -22.86 -6.21 -20.20
CA ARG A 72 -24.15 -6.38 -19.51
C ARG A 72 -24.95 -5.08 -19.51
N GLU A 73 -24.31 -3.96 -19.20
CA GLU A 73 -24.97 -2.64 -19.22
C GLU A 73 -25.44 -2.26 -20.62
N GLU A 74 -24.67 -2.60 -21.67
CA GLU A 74 -25.10 -2.44 -23.07
C GLU A 74 -26.39 -3.21 -23.37
N LEU A 75 -26.48 -4.47 -22.95
CA LEU A 75 -27.68 -5.27 -23.13
C LEU A 75 -28.87 -4.72 -22.32
N ASP A 76 -28.64 -4.29 -21.09
CA ASP A 76 -29.68 -3.71 -20.25
C ASP A 76 -30.18 -2.37 -20.80
N LEU A 77 -29.29 -1.54 -21.38
CA LEU A 77 -29.65 -0.34 -22.12
C LEU A 77 -30.48 -0.64 -23.37
N GLN A 78 -30.15 -1.69 -24.13
CA GLN A 78 -30.95 -2.12 -25.28
C GLN A 78 -32.37 -2.52 -24.85
N LYS A 79 -32.50 -3.29 -23.76
CA LYS A 79 -33.81 -3.66 -23.20
C LYS A 79 -34.59 -2.45 -22.73
N LEU A 80 -33.94 -1.51 -22.03
CA LEU A 80 -34.57 -0.28 -21.58
C LEU A 80 -35.03 0.59 -22.76
N THR A 81 -34.24 0.66 -23.82
CA THR A 81 -34.59 1.39 -25.05
C THR A 81 -35.82 0.77 -25.73
N ALA A 82 -35.86 -0.56 -25.84
CA ALA A 82 -37.03 -1.26 -26.37
C ALA A 82 -38.27 -1.02 -25.51
N GLN A 83 -38.14 -1.05 -24.18
CA GLN A 83 -39.23 -0.76 -23.25
C GLN A 83 -39.75 0.68 -23.39
N VAL A 84 -38.85 1.67 -23.48
CA VAL A 84 -39.23 3.07 -23.70
C VAL A 84 -39.99 3.23 -25.01
N THR A 85 -39.52 2.57 -26.07
CA THR A 85 -40.16 2.62 -27.39
C THR A 85 -41.57 2.02 -27.37
N ASP A 86 -41.74 0.87 -26.71
CA ASP A 86 -43.03 0.22 -26.56
C ASP A 86 -44.01 1.06 -25.72
N GLU A 87 -43.58 1.60 -24.58
CA GLU A 87 -44.42 2.48 -23.77
C GLU A 87 -44.77 3.79 -24.50
N GLN A 88 -43.86 4.32 -25.30
CA GLN A 88 -44.14 5.48 -26.16
C GLN A 88 -45.20 5.15 -27.22
N ALA A 89 -45.13 3.99 -27.86
CA ALA A 89 -46.13 3.55 -28.83
C ALA A 89 -47.52 3.39 -28.19
N LYS A 90 -47.57 2.77 -26.99
CA LYS A 90 -48.81 2.68 -26.19
C LYS A 90 -49.33 4.05 -25.81
N LEU A 91 -48.46 5.00 -25.46
CA LEU A 91 -48.84 6.36 -25.09
C LEU A 91 -49.47 7.10 -26.27
N THR A 92 -48.89 6.98 -27.47
CA THR A 92 -49.44 7.54 -28.71
C THR A 92 -50.82 6.97 -29.03
N LYS A 93 -51.01 5.66 -28.85
CA LYS A 93 -52.33 5.03 -29.02
C LYS A 93 -53.35 5.53 -27.99
N ASN A 94 -52.97 5.62 -26.72
CA ASN A 94 -53.86 6.15 -25.69
C ASN A 94 -54.27 7.60 -26.00
N TRP A 95 -53.34 8.41 -26.52
CA TRP A 95 -53.64 9.78 -26.92
C TRP A 95 -54.64 9.86 -28.08
N SER A 96 -54.49 9.02 -29.11
CA SER A 96 -55.43 9.01 -30.23
C SER A 96 -56.84 8.59 -29.79
N GLU A 97 -56.96 7.61 -28.89
CA GLU A 97 -58.24 7.22 -28.30
C GLU A 97 -58.88 8.38 -27.52
N ILE A 98 -58.11 9.09 -26.70
CA ILE A 98 -58.56 10.28 -25.95
C ILE A 98 -59.03 11.37 -26.94
N GLN A 99 -58.28 11.60 -28.01
CA GLN A 99 -58.64 12.62 -29.01
C GLN A 99 -59.93 12.27 -29.75
N THR A 100 -60.17 11.00 -30.07
CA THR A 100 -61.41 10.53 -30.67
C THR A 100 -62.60 10.80 -29.74
N LEU A 101 -62.53 10.35 -28.48
CA LEU A 101 -63.59 10.57 -27.49
C LEU A 101 -63.88 12.06 -27.25
N LYS A 102 -62.82 12.88 -27.16
CA LYS A 102 -62.94 14.34 -27.05
C LYS A 102 -63.67 14.93 -28.26
N THR A 103 -63.29 14.51 -29.47
CA THR A 103 -63.88 15.02 -30.72
C THR A 103 -65.34 14.62 -30.83
N ASP A 104 -65.68 13.38 -30.47
CA ASP A 104 -67.06 12.88 -30.48
C ASP A 104 -67.93 13.65 -29.46
N LEU A 105 -67.45 13.82 -28.22
CA LEU A 105 -68.16 14.63 -27.21
C LEU A 105 -68.37 16.08 -27.64
N SER A 106 -67.46 16.64 -28.43
CA SER A 106 -67.57 18.02 -28.94
C SER A 106 -68.68 18.17 -29.98
N ARG A 107 -69.20 17.08 -30.56
CA ARG A 107 -70.33 17.12 -31.51
C ARG A 107 -71.68 17.32 -30.81
N GLY A 108 -71.78 16.99 -29.53
CA GLY A 108 -72.99 17.20 -28.73
C GLY A 108 -74.09 16.15 -28.95
N ASP A 109 -73.74 14.95 -29.41
CA ASP A 109 -74.70 13.86 -29.58
C ASP A 109 -75.22 13.34 -28.23
N SER A 110 -76.47 12.85 -28.20
CA SER A 110 -77.09 12.33 -26.98
C SER A 110 -76.60 10.93 -26.59
N ASN A 111 -76.16 10.14 -27.58
CA ASN A 111 -75.68 8.76 -27.40
C ASN A 111 -74.49 8.48 -28.33
N TYR A 112 -73.52 7.71 -27.85
CA TYR A 112 -72.31 7.33 -28.59
C TYR A 112 -72.22 5.81 -28.72
N VAL A 113 -71.82 5.31 -29.89
CA VAL A 113 -71.68 3.87 -30.12
C VAL A 113 -70.20 3.50 -30.29
N TYR A 114 -69.67 2.70 -29.38
CA TYR A 114 -68.31 2.18 -29.45
C TYR A 114 -68.33 0.64 -29.39
N ALA A 115 -67.64 -0.01 -30.33
CA ALA A 115 -67.55 -1.48 -30.42
C ALA A 115 -68.93 -2.19 -30.30
N GLY A 116 -69.97 -1.62 -30.92
CA GLY A 116 -71.33 -2.18 -30.93
C GLY A 116 -72.14 -1.97 -29.64
N ARG A 117 -71.66 -1.16 -28.68
CA ARG A 117 -72.37 -0.80 -27.45
C ARG A 117 -72.66 0.69 -27.42
N THR A 118 -73.85 1.06 -26.93
CA THR A 118 -74.28 2.45 -26.79
C THR A 118 -73.97 2.96 -25.39
N TYR A 119 -73.43 4.17 -25.32
CA TYR A 119 -73.06 4.86 -24.09
C TYR A 119 -73.68 6.25 -24.04
N THR A 120 -74.02 6.71 -22.84
CA THR A 120 -74.51 8.07 -22.61
C THR A 120 -73.35 9.08 -22.52
N VAL A 121 -73.65 10.37 -22.69
CA VAL A 121 -72.67 11.48 -22.55
C VAL A 121 -71.88 11.35 -21.24
N GLN A 122 -72.56 11.21 -20.10
CA GLN A 122 -71.93 11.11 -18.78
C GLN A 122 -70.98 9.91 -18.65
N GLN A 123 -71.33 8.76 -19.26
CA GLN A 123 -70.47 7.58 -19.25
C GLN A 123 -69.18 7.83 -20.05
N VAL A 124 -69.30 8.49 -21.21
CA VAL A 124 -68.14 8.83 -22.05
C VAL A 124 -67.26 9.89 -21.39
N GLU A 125 -67.84 10.91 -20.75
CA GLU A 125 -67.07 11.92 -19.98
C GLU A 125 -66.30 11.30 -18.81
N THR A 126 -66.93 10.36 -18.09
CA THR A 126 -66.30 9.65 -16.97
C THR A 126 -65.13 8.77 -17.46
N ASP A 127 -65.34 8.04 -18.57
CA ASP A 127 -64.28 7.23 -19.18
C ASP A 127 -63.13 8.11 -19.72
N LEU A 128 -63.46 9.21 -20.40
CA LEU A 128 -62.46 10.17 -20.91
C LEU A 128 -61.60 10.74 -19.78
N THR A 129 -62.22 11.15 -18.67
CA THR A 129 -61.50 11.65 -17.48
C THR A 129 -60.55 10.58 -16.95
N SER A 130 -61.05 9.36 -16.74
CA SER A 130 -60.24 8.24 -16.24
C SER A 130 -59.10 7.83 -17.18
N ARG A 131 -59.30 7.93 -18.49
CA ARG A 131 -58.26 7.70 -19.51
C ARG A 131 -57.21 8.79 -19.50
N PHE A 132 -57.63 10.05 -19.39
CA PHE A 132 -56.74 11.19 -19.39
C PHE A 132 -55.82 11.19 -18.15
N ASP A 133 -56.36 10.90 -16.96
CA ASP A 133 -55.57 10.79 -15.74
C ASP A 133 -54.51 9.69 -15.84
N ARG A 134 -54.89 8.53 -16.40
CA ARG A 134 -53.97 7.42 -16.66
C ARG A 134 -52.93 7.79 -17.72
N TYR A 135 -53.32 8.53 -18.75
CA TYR A 135 -52.41 9.04 -19.78
C TYR A 135 -51.36 9.97 -19.17
N GLN A 136 -51.77 10.96 -18.37
CA GLN A 136 -50.84 11.88 -17.70
C GLN A 136 -49.82 11.15 -16.83
N THR A 137 -50.29 10.15 -16.07
CA THR A 137 -49.41 9.33 -15.23
C THR A 137 -48.40 8.53 -16.08
N LYS A 138 -48.86 7.95 -17.20
CA LYS A 138 -47.99 7.20 -18.13
C LYS A 138 -47.01 8.11 -18.85
N ASP A 139 -47.44 9.28 -19.31
CA ASP A 139 -46.59 10.28 -19.95
C ASP A 139 -45.45 10.71 -19.00
N ALA A 140 -45.79 11.07 -17.77
CA ALA A 140 -44.79 11.39 -16.74
C ALA A 140 -43.83 10.21 -16.46
N THR A 141 -44.31 8.98 -16.55
CA THR A 141 -43.48 7.78 -16.39
C THR A 141 -42.52 7.60 -17.57
N VAL A 142 -43.00 7.73 -18.81
CA VAL A 142 -42.18 7.62 -20.02
C VAL A 142 -41.12 8.72 -20.07
N GLN A 143 -41.45 9.95 -19.66
CA GLN A 143 -40.47 11.03 -19.54
C GLN A 143 -39.38 10.71 -18.52
N LYS A 144 -39.73 10.10 -17.38
CA LYS A 144 -38.74 9.63 -16.39
C LYS A 144 -37.86 8.51 -16.95
N LEU A 145 -38.43 7.57 -17.69
CA LEU A 145 -37.67 6.50 -18.33
C LEU A 145 -36.66 7.04 -19.36
N HIS A 146 -37.05 8.04 -20.16
CA HIS A 146 -36.11 8.72 -21.07
C HIS A 146 -34.94 9.35 -20.31
N LYS A 147 -35.20 10.06 -19.20
CA LYS A 147 -34.13 10.63 -18.37
C LYS A 147 -33.18 9.57 -17.80
N ILE A 148 -33.71 8.41 -17.41
CA ILE A 148 -32.91 7.28 -16.92
C ILE A 148 -32.07 6.70 -18.06
N LEU A 149 -32.66 6.52 -19.25
CA LEU A 149 -31.97 6.03 -20.44
C LEU A 149 -30.80 6.97 -20.82
N ASP A 150 -31.05 8.28 -20.89
CA ASP A 150 -30.02 9.27 -21.20
C ASP A 150 -28.87 9.27 -20.17
N ALA A 151 -29.23 9.17 -18.89
CA ALA A 151 -28.23 9.08 -17.82
C ALA A 151 -27.38 7.81 -17.93
N ARG A 152 -28.00 6.65 -18.15
CA ARG A 152 -27.30 5.38 -18.33
C ARG A 152 -26.44 5.36 -19.59
N GLN A 153 -26.93 5.90 -20.70
CA GLN A 153 -26.16 5.98 -21.95
C GLN A 153 -24.89 6.82 -21.77
N ARG A 154 -24.98 7.97 -21.09
CA ARG A 154 -23.80 8.78 -20.76
C ARG A 154 -22.84 8.04 -19.84
N GLY A 155 -23.37 7.34 -18.83
CA GLY A 155 -22.57 6.51 -17.92
C GLY A 155 -21.83 5.38 -18.65
N LEU A 156 -22.50 4.70 -19.59
CA LEU A 156 -21.92 3.66 -20.42
C LEU A 156 -20.79 4.21 -21.29
N ASN A 157 -21.02 5.32 -21.99
CA ASN A 157 -20.01 5.94 -22.85
C ASN A 157 -18.76 6.32 -22.04
N ALA A 158 -18.94 6.91 -20.84
CA ALA A 158 -17.84 7.24 -19.95
C ALA A 158 -17.09 6.00 -19.45
N ALA A 159 -17.80 4.91 -19.14
CA ALA A 159 -17.20 3.65 -18.73
C ALA A 159 -16.39 3.00 -19.88
N GLN A 160 -16.89 3.05 -21.11
CA GLN A 160 -16.18 2.57 -22.30
C GLN A 160 -14.88 3.35 -22.54
N GLU A 161 -14.90 4.68 -22.45
CA GLU A 161 -13.70 5.50 -22.58
C GLU A 161 -12.68 5.21 -21.46
N LYS A 162 -13.14 5.02 -20.22
CA LYS A 162 -12.26 4.64 -19.11
C LYS A 162 -11.63 3.25 -19.32
N LEU A 163 -12.39 2.28 -19.83
CA LEU A 163 -11.86 0.95 -20.16
C LEU A 163 -10.81 1.04 -21.28
N LYS A 164 -11.07 1.84 -22.31
CA LYS A 164 -10.12 2.07 -23.41
C LYS A 164 -8.83 2.71 -22.90
N ALA A 165 -8.93 3.72 -22.04
CA ALA A 165 -7.79 4.35 -21.40
C ALA A 165 -6.99 3.36 -20.54
N MET A 166 -7.67 2.48 -19.79
CA MET A 166 -7.03 1.42 -19.00
C MET A 166 -6.27 0.42 -19.87
N ILE A 167 -6.85 -0.01 -20.99
CA ILE A 167 -6.18 -0.92 -21.95
C ILE A 167 -4.95 -0.24 -22.57
N ALA A 168 -5.05 1.03 -22.92
CA ALA A 168 -3.92 1.80 -23.44
C ALA A 168 -2.81 1.95 -22.39
N ALA A 169 -3.16 2.28 -21.15
CA ALA A 169 -2.22 2.38 -20.04
C ALA A 169 -1.51 1.05 -19.76
N LYS A 170 -2.23 -0.08 -19.80
CA LYS A 170 -1.62 -1.41 -19.67
C LYS A 170 -0.55 -1.66 -20.74
N ARG A 171 -0.87 -1.37 -22.01
CA ARG A 171 0.09 -1.53 -23.12
C ARG A 171 1.30 -0.62 -22.98
N GLN A 172 1.07 0.61 -22.51
CA GLN A 172 2.15 1.56 -22.27
C GLN A 172 3.11 1.05 -21.17
N LEU A 173 2.56 0.52 -20.07
CA LEU A 173 3.36 -0.08 -19.00
C LEU A 173 4.14 -1.31 -19.48
N GLU A 174 3.56 -2.13 -20.37
CA GLU A 174 4.27 -3.28 -20.98
C GLU A 174 5.52 -2.83 -21.75
N VAL A 175 5.39 -1.80 -22.59
CA VAL A 175 6.51 -1.22 -23.36
C VAL A 175 7.55 -0.58 -22.44
N GLU A 176 7.11 0.11 -21.38
CA GLU A 176 8.01 0.74 -20.41
C GLU A 176 8.85 -0.29 -19.66
N VAL A 177 8.24 -1.40 -19.21
CA VAL A 177 8.96 -2.51 -18.57
C VAL A 177 9.97 -3.12 -19.54
N GLU A 178 9.59 -3.36 -20.80
CA GLU A 178 10.51 -3.90 -21.81
C GLU A 178 11.71 -2.98 -22.06
N ASN A 179 11.49 -1.67 -22.16
CA ASN A 179 12.56 -0.68 -22.28
C ASN A 179 13.48 -0.64 -21.04
N LEU A 180 12.91 -0.74 -19.83
CA LEU A 180 13.72 -0.80 -18.60
C LEU A 180 14.56 -2.07 -18.51
N GLU A 181 14.01 -3.22 -18.93
CA GLU A 181 14.76 -4.47 -19.03
C GLU A 181 15.91 -4.39 -20.04
N ALA A 182 15.68 -3.77 -21.20
CA ALA A 182 16.73 -3.55 -22.19
C ALA A 182 17.86 -2.68 -21.62
N ARG A 183 17.53 -1.61 -20.89
CA ARG A 183 18.51 -0.73 -20.24
C ARG A 183 19.30 -1.46 -19.15
N LEU A 184 18.62 -2.30 -18.35
CA LEU A 184 19.28 -3.09 -17.32
C LEU A 184 20.32 -4.04 -17.94
N LYS A 185 19.93 -4.77 -18.99
CA LYS A 185 20.85 -5.63 -19.74
C LYS A 185 22.04 -4.87 -20.32
N MET A 186 21.84 -3.67 -20.86
CA MET A 186 22.95 -2.83 -21.34
C MET A 186 23.92 -2.46 -20.22
N VAL A 187 23.40 -2.13 -19.04
CA VAL A 187 24.22 -1.80 -17.86
C VAL A 187 24.99 -3.04 -17.37
N GLU A 188 24.36 -4.21 -17.34
CA GLU A 188 25.02 -5.48 -16.99
C GLU A 188 26.17 -5.80 -17.95
N VAL A 189 25.94 -5.69 -19.27
CA VAL A 189 26.97 -5.88 -20.30
C VAL A 189 28.11 -4.88 -20.12
N ALA A 190 27.81 -3.61 -19.85
CA ALA A 190 28.82 -2.59 -19.60
C ALA A 190 29.62 -2.88 -18.32
N LYS A 191 28.97 -3.35 -17.24
CA LYS A 191 29.66 -3.76 -16.00
C LYS A 191 30.58 -4.95 -16.25
N ALA A 192 30.12 -5.98 -16.97
CA ALA A 192 30.93 -7.13 -17.33
C ALA A 192 32.13 -6.75 -18.23
N ALA A 193 31.94 -5.80 -19.16
CA ALA A 193 33.03 -5.27 -19.98
C ALA A 193 34.01 -4.37 -19.21
N ASN A 194 33.53 -3.70 -18.16
CA ASN A 194 34.29 -2.75 -17.33
C ASN A 194 34.74 -3.36 -15.99
N GLU A 195 34.76 -4.69 -15.87
CA GLU A 195 35.43 -5.40 -14.79
C GLU A 195 36.95 -5.24 -14.97
N PHE A 196 37.43 -4.00 -14.82
CA PHE A 196 38.83 -3.68 -14.67
C PHE A 196 39.27 -4.30 -13.35
N VAL A 197 40.15 -5.30 -13.42
CA VAL A 197 40.88 -5.80 -12.26
C VAL A 197 41.76 -4.66 -11.77
N ILE A 198 41.27 -3.84 -10.84
CA ILE A 198 42.11 -2.88 -10.13
C ILE A 198 43.06 -3.72 -9.28
N ASP A 199 44.36 -3.69 -9.63
CA ASP A 199 45.40 -4.41 -8.92
C ASP A 199 45.59 -3.81 -7.51
N ASP A 200 44.91 -4.40 -6.54
CA ASP A 200 44.95 -4.01 -5.12
C ASP A 200 46.28 -4.40 -4.43
N SER A 201 47.24 -4.99 -5.17
CA SER A 201 48.52 -5.43 -4.63
C SER A 201 49.36 -4.29 -4.08
N GLN A 202 49.31 -3.09 -4.67
CA GLN A 202 50.03 -1.92 -4.13
C GLN A 202 49.39 -1.39 -2.85
N LEU A 203 48.06 -1.39 -2.76
CA LEU A 203 47.36 -0.95 -1.55
C LEU A 203 47.58 -1.92 -0.40
N SER A 204 47.53 -3.23 -0.68
CA SER A 204 47.84 -4.30 0.28
C SER A 204 49.28 -4.21 0.78
N ARG A 205 50.27 -4.06 -0.12
CA ARG A 205 51.68 -3.82 0.24
C ARG A 205 51.86 -2.57 1.12
N THR A 206 51.11 -1.50 0.83
CA THR A 206 51.16 -0.26 1.61
C THR A 206 50.59 -0.44 3.01
N ARG A 207 49.47 -1.16 3.16
CA ARG A 207 48.90 -1.49 4.48
C ARG A 207 49.85 -2.35 5.31
N GLN A 208 50.51 -3.32 4.68
CA GLN A 208 51.46 -4.19 5.36
C GLN A 208 52.71 -3.44 5.83
N LEU A 209 53.27 -2.56 4.99
CA LEU A 209 54.36 -1.68 5.38
C LEU A 209 53.99 -0.78 6.57
N LEU A 210 52.76 -0.26 6.60
CA LEU A 210 52.30 0.59 7.70
C LEU A 210 52.20 -0.20 9.02
N SER A 211 51.70 -1.44 8.97
CA SER A 211 51.63 -2.36 10.11
C SER A 211 53.03 -2.73 10.65
N ASP A 212 54.01 -2.92 9.76
CA ASP A 212 55.39 -3.19 10.14
C ASP A 212 56.04 -1.98 10.83
N ILE A 213 55.74 -0.76 10.37
CA ILE A 213 56.20 0.49 10.99
C ILE A 213 55.58 0.66 12.37
N GLU A 214 54.27 0.43 12.53
CA GLU A 214 53.59 0.49 13.83
C GLU A 214 54.23 -0.47 14.84
N SER A 215 54.47 -1.71 14.42
CA SER A 215 55.13 -2.73 15.25
C SER A 215 56.53 -2.30 15.71
N ARG A 216 57.30 -1.64 14.83
CA ARG A 216 58.64 -1.13 15.17
C ARG A 216 58.58 0.00 16.19
N ILE A 217 57.65 0.94 16.01
CA ILE A 217 57.46 2.06 16.95
C ILE A 217 57.09 1.52 18.33
N GLU A 218 56.26 0.49 18.40
CA GLU A 218 55.85 -0.10 19.68
C GLU A 218 57.01 -0.83 20.39
N VAL A 219 57.85 -1.56 19.65
CA VAL A 219 59.08 -2.16 20.20
C VAL A 219 60.05 -1.08 20.68
N ASP A 220 60.29 -0.04 19.90
CA ASP A 220 61.17 1.07 20.28
C ASP A 220 60.64 1.79 21.52
N ALA A 221 59.32 2.04 21.60
CA ALA A 221 58.68 2.61 22.78
C ALA A 221 58.85 1.69 24.01
N GLN A 222 58.76 0.38 23.83
CA GLN A 222 58.98 -0.58 24.90
C GLN A 222 60.45 -0.68 25.32
N MET A 223 61.40 -0.52 24.39
CA MET A 223 62.83 -0.43 24.70
C MET A 223 63.20 0.86 25.45
N VAL A 224 62.61 2.00 25.08
CA VAL A 224 62.78 3.26 25.82
C VAL A 224 62.26 3.13 27.26
N ASN A 225 61.13 2.44 27.45
CA ASN A 225 60.60 2.12 28.78
C ASN A 225 61.46 1.08 29.53
N ALA A 226 62.15 0.18 28.80
CA ALA A 226 63.06 -0.81 29.38
C ALA A 226 64.43 -0.22 29.77
N ASP A 227 64.90 0.82 29.05
CA ASP A 227 66.12 1.57 29.37
C ASP A 227 65.93 2.52 30.57
N GLU A 228 64.68 2.76 31.02
CA GLU A 228 64.40 3.47 32.27
C GLU A 228 64.62 2.58 33.52
N LEU A 229 65.00 1.31 33.35
CA LEU A 229 65.57 0.46 34.41
C LEU A 229 67.10 0.69 34.53
N VAL A 230 67.50 1.93 34.80
CA VAL A 230 68.86 2.23 35.28
C VAL A 230 68.95 1.90 36.77
N LEU A 231 69.92 1.01 37.06
CA LEU A 231 70.58 0.69 38.32
C LEU A 231 70.14 1.50 39.55
N ASP A 232 69.54 0.80 40.52
CA ASP A 232 69.56 1.24 41.90
C ASP A 232 70.71 0.54 42.65
N GLU A 233 71.41 1.35 43.44
CA GLU A 233 72.75 1.14 43.99
C GLU A 233 72.86 0.03 45.06
N ILE A 234 74.09 -0.29 45.46
CA ILE A 234 74.43 -1.31 46.46
C ILE A 234 73.86 -0.93 47.84
N PRO A 235 73.01 -1.76 48.48
CA PRO A 235 72.53 -1.51 49.83
C PRO A 235 73.60 -1.91 50.88
N LEU A 236 74.03 -0.93 51.68
CA LEU A 236 74.77 -1.18 52.93
C LEU A 236 73.79 -1.11 54.10
N GLU A 237 73.17 -2.25 54.44
CA GLU A 237 72.80 -2.70 55.78
C GLU A 237 71.80 -3.89 55.72
N THR A 238 71.93 -4.80 56.67
CA THR A 238 71.03 -5.94 56.97
C THR A 238 70.72 -5.90 58.47
N PRO A 239 69.64 -6.52 59.02
CA PRO A 239 68.79 -7.55 58.43
C PRO A 239 67.26 -7.46 58.76
N ALA A 240 66.53 -8.41 58.16
CA ALA A 240 65.47 -9.24 58.75
C ALA A 240 63.98 -9.00 58.41
N ALA A 241 63.37 -10.12 58.03
CA ALA A 241 62.00 -10.58 58.29
C ALA A 241 60.88 -10.27 57.27
N ASN A 242 60.61 -11.31 56.49
CA ASN A 242 59.32 -12.02 56.35
C ASN A 242 58.10 -11.38 55.65
N VAL A 243 57.70 -12.11 54.59
CA VAL A 243 56.37 -12.71 54.36
C VAL A 243 55.17 -11.76 54.30
N LYS A 244 54.69 -11.52 53.06
CA LYS A 244 53.25 -11.32 52.73
C LYS A 244 52.96 -11.49 51.23
N ILE A 245 53.65 -12.44 50.57
CA ILE A 245 53.35 -12.83 49.17
C ILE A 245 51.96 -13.47 49.06
N LEU A 246 51.48 -14.12 50.12
CA LEU A 246 50.19 -14.82 50.12
C LEU A 246 48.97 -13.87 50.09
N GLU A 247 49.07 -12.65 50.62
CA GLU A 247 47.98 -11.65 50.52
C GLU A 247 47.83 -11.11 49.10
N ARG A 248 48.95 -10.96 48.37
CA ARG A 248 48.98 -10.41 47.00
C ARG A 248 48.50 -11.42 45.95
N ILE A 249 48.67 -12.73 46.21
CA ILE A 249 48.14 -13.80 45.35
C ILE A 249 46.62 -13.96 45.52
N ALA A 250 46.11 -13.85 46.75
CA ALA A 250 44.66 -13.93 47.02
C ALA A 250 43.85 -12.76 46.40
N GLU A 251 44.48 -11.60 46.23
CA GLU A 251 43.85 -10.44 45.57
C GLU A 251 43.88 -10.56 44.04
N TYR A 252 44.90 -11.21 43.48
CA TYR A 252 45.01 -11.49 42.04
C TYR A 252 44.06 -12.60 41.56
N GLU A 253 43.87 -13.66 42.36
CA GLU A 253 42.91 -14.74 42.04
C GLU A 253 41.45 -14.23 42.04
N LYS A 254 41.11 -13.23 42.88
CA LYS A 254 39.77 -12.59 42.87
C LYS A 254 39.49 -11.77 41.62
N VAL A 255 40.51 -11.20 40.99
CA VAL A 255 40.36 -10.40 39.77
C VAL A 255 40.22 -11.31 38.55
N GLN A 256 40.95 -12.43 38.50
CA GLN A 256 40.85 -13.40 37.40
C GLN A 256 39.51 -14.16 37.36
N ASP A 257 38.87 -14.44 38.50
CA ASP A 257 37.53 -15.06 38.57
C ASP A 257 36.40 -14.11 38.10
N GLN A 258 36.66 -12.80 37.97
CA GLN A 258 35.73 -11.84 37.39
C GLN A 258 35.96 -11.63 35.88
N GLU A 259 37.21 -11.59 35.40
CA GLU A 259 37.50 -11.45 33.96
C GLU A 259 37.16 -12.71 33.14
N THR A 260 37.17 -13.90 33.74
CA THR A 260 36.73 -15.15 33.08
C THR A 260 35.21 -15.32 33.01
N LYS A 261 34.42 -14.49 33.72
CA LYS A 261 32.95 -14.44 33.58
C LYS A 261 32.44 -13.41 32.58
N ASP A 262 33.16 -12.31 32.33
CA ASP A 262 32.77 -11.30 31.33
C ASP A 262 33.33 -11.56 29.93
N SER A 263 34.34 -12.44 29.79
CA SER A 263 34.91 -12.81 28.49
C SER A 263 34.30 -14.09 27.89
N GLN A 264 33.37 -14.73 28.60
CA GLN A 264 32.48 -15.73 28.03
C GLN A 264 31.41 -14.98 27.21
N PHE A 265 31.52 -15.10 25.89
CA PHE A 265 30.52 -14.70 24.87
C PHE A 265 30.53 -13.20 24.54
N VAL A 266 31.58 -12.67 23.91
CA VAL A 266 31.98 -12.88 22.49
C VAL A 266 30.84 -12.65 21.49
N GLY A 267 31.01 -11.60 20.70
CA GLY A 267 30.61 -11.60 19.29
C GLY A 267 29.96 -10.29 18.83
N VAL A 268 30.37 -9.84 17.62
CA VAL A 268 29.93 -8.66 16.84
C VAL A 268 30.76 -7.41 17.20
N GLU A 269 31.60 -6.81 16.35
CA GLU A 269 31.59 -6.47 14.90
C GLU A 269 33.02 -5.91 14.62
N LYS A 270 33.73 -6.05 13.50
CA LYS A 270 33.44 -6.10 12.05
C LYS A 270 34.55 -6.89 11.35
#